data_AF-A0A7R9TAD6-F1
#
_entry.id   AF-A0A7R9TAD6-F1
#
_cell.length_a   1.000
_cell.length_b   1.000
_cell.length_c   1.000
_cell.angle_alpha   90.00
_cell.angle_beta   90.00
_cell.angle_gamma   90.00
#
_symmetry.space_group_name_H-M   'P 1'
#
loop_
_entity.id
_entity.type
_entity.pdbx_description
1 polymer ?
#
loop_
_entity_poly.entity_id
_entity_poly.type
_entity_poly.pdbx_seq_one_letter_code
_entity_poly.pdbx_strand_id
1 'polypeptide(L)'
;GAGVGGVGEAASGTLGEFAPEGRVDAGSASGLVSVTGDSSNALLAAARELVAADTNAIFGGAGNKLLQLAHGRADVALMHFGTSLWDTCAPEAVLAARGGRVTDLFGAPLVHDADSPAGLINRLGVLATAPAVAHMHDELCARMRADARLLALLEDMGSATEGPAGAQAVDVSRCLSGAPLSRAWIEEAMCPPAAGEAEPAHRLASYSAPEADAVRGLMSEACRLELEWAVNPDAKPGAASVPPPPASAFYKRIAMSELEHARLKARTAPLKLARDTRSYAVEATFLGSAACEALVNAGVPVARAYAVDLRPCAADPLESRFGLLLEEFRREDGWSQHWLCNAAQARAALAGLAKLHAFFWEGSKFWAEAEGGGEGAAACEELTAAVWPSGAYWQPSMQPAEQLTELVAKHWPEHARNFAEAFAQSPMLEGVDVGTLGARLQAVAPQVGAESHPFGSTGKGAPGMKTLIHGDPKAANIFLRETATGEVQVGLIDLQWCGFGLAATDVAHHIVAGTATDCLSVDGSTESALLDHYHAELMAALVSLGGFSPERAAKLLPRDVLEEQYENAVLDMARVVFAYQWARVKASPATLAKNAPSMGRNSYNKSVEHACWLVGTTDRVLKRREARGAGQAA
;
A
#
# COMPACT_ATOMS: atom_id res chain seq x y z
N GLY A 1 34.52 -6.08 48.37
CA GLY A 1 33.70 -7.15 47.74
C GLY A 1 32.37 -6.54 47.38
N ALA A 2 31.75 -6.80 46.24
CA ALA A 2 31.99 -7.81 45.21
C ALA A 2 31.96 -7.13 43.82
N GLY A 3 32.71 -7.72 42.88
CA GLY A 3 33.01 -7.14 41.58
C GLY A 3 31.88 -7.24 40.56
N VAL A 4 31.95 -6.31 39.61
CA VAL A 4 31.17 -6.24 38.37
C VAL A 4 31.51 -7.47 37.52
N GLY A 5 30.54 -8.36 37.30
CA GLY A 5 30.65 -9.49 36.40
C GLY A 5 30.38 -9.06 34.96
N GLY A 6 31.37 -9.29 34.08
CA GLY A 6 31.29 -8.96 32.66
C GLY A 6 30.17 -9.68 31.93
N VAL A 7 29.55 -8.96 31.00
CA VAL A 7 28.64 -9.50 29.99
C VAL A 7 29.49 -10.33 29.04
N GLY A 8 29.38 -11.66 29.14
CA GLY A 8 30.03 -12.57 28.20
C GLY A 8 29.41 -12.46 26.81
N GLU A 9 30.26 -12.39 25.79
CA GLU A 9 29.90 -12.55 24.38
C GLU A 9 28.94 -13.74 24.20
N ALA A 10 27.81 -13.49 23.55
CA ALA A 10 26.93 -14.56 23.08
C ALA A 10 27.72 -15.41 22.08
N ALA A 11 28.07 -16.63 22.51
CA ALA A 11 28.72 -17.61 21.66
C ALA A 11 27.83 -17.89 20.44
N SER A 12 28.36 -17.66 19.23
CA SER A 12 27.77 -18.20 18.01
C SER A 12 27.96 -19.71 18.00
N GLY A 13 27.03 -20.44 18.63
CA GLY A 13 26.98 -21.89 18.51
C GLY A 13 26.54 -22.27 17.11
N THR A 14 27.38 -23.02 16.39
CA THR A 14 26.93 -23.79 15.23
C THR A 14 25.88 -24.79 15.71
N LEU A 15 24.67 -24.73 15.14
CA LEU A 15 23.66 -25.78 15.33
C LEU A 15 24.31 -27.11 14.94
N GLY A 16 24.45 -28.03 15.91
CA GLY A 16 25.04 -29.34 15.65
C GLY A 16 24.29 -30.06 14.54
N GLU A 17 25.01 -30.70 13.62
CA GLU A 17 24.42 -31.58 12.61
C GLU A 17 23.73 -32.76 13.33
N PHE A 18 22.40 -32.73 13.36
CA PHE A 18 21.61 -33.87 13.77
C PHE A 18 21.47 -34.84 12.59
N ALA A 19 21.94 -36.07 12.76
CA ALA A 19 21.63 -37.15 11.82
C ALA A 19 20.11 -37.37 11.78
N PRO A 20 19.50 -37.56 10.60
CA PRO A 20 18.08 -37.88 10.52
C PRO A 20 17.80 -39.19 11.25
N GLU A 21 16.97 -39.12 12.30
CA GLU A 21 16.44 -40.33 12.95
C GLU A 21 15.45 -41.02 11.99
N GLY A 22 15.31 -42.34 12.08
CA GLY A 22 14.44 -43.11 11.18
C GLY A 22 12.99 -42.57 11.16
N ARG A 23 12.40 -42.52 9.95
CA ARG A 23 11.01 -42.09 9.72
C ARG A 23 10.02 -42.92 10.53
N VAL A 24 8.93 -42.28 10.95
CA VAL A 24 7.79 -42.97 11.56
C VAL A 24 7.20 -43.91 10.52
N ASP A 25 7.22 -45.21 10.82
CA ASP A 25 6.78 -46.33 9.98
C ASP A 25 7.57 -46.50 8.65
N ALA A 26 8.69 -47.23 8.72
CA ALA A 26 9.61 -47.50 7.61
C ALA A 26 9.06 -48.41 6.48
N GLY A 27 7.75 -48.69 6.47
CA GLY A 27 7.10 -49.57 5.48
C GLY A 27 7.00 -48.97 4.08
N SER A 28 7.12 -47.65 3.94
CA SER A 28 7.12 -46.92 2.68
C SER A 28 8.12 -45.77 2.77
N ALA A 29 9.26 -45.90 2.10
CA ALA A 29 10.33 -44.90 2.16
C ALA A 29 9.99 -43.58 1.41
N SER A 30 8.87 -43.51 0.68
CA SER A 30 8.58 -42.42 -0.26
C SER A 30 7.27 -41.66 -0.04
N GLY A 31 6.47 -41.99 0.99
CA GLY A 31 5.17 -41.34 1.24
C GLY A 31 5.22 -40.16 2.21
N LEU A 32 4.21 -39.29 2.15
CA LEU A 32 3.94 -38.22 3.12
C LEU A 32 3.43 -38.84 4.43
N VAL A 33 4.07 -38.51 5.55
CA VAL A 33 3.70 -38.98 6.88
C VAL A 33 3.07 -37.84 7.67
N SER A 34 1.80 -37.99 8.02
CA SER A 34 1.08 -37.07 8.91
C SER A 34 1.04 -37.62 10.34
N VAL A 35 1.35 -36.77 11.31
CA VAL A 35 1.16 -37.06 12.73
C VAL A 35 0.02 -36.23 13.30
N THR A 36 -0.88 -36.88 14.02
CA THR A 36 -2.01 -36.25 14.70
C THR A 36 -2.24 -36.93 16.04
N GLY A 37 -3.22 -36.52 16.83
CA GLY A 37 -3.62 -37.30 18.00
C GLY A 37 -4.88 -38.13 17.76
N ASP A 38 -5.46 -38.64 18.84
CA ASP A 38 -6.51 -39.67 18.84
C ASP A 38 -7.95 -39.09 18.83
N SER A 39 -8.12 -37.82 18.49
CA SER A 39 -9.45 -37.19 18.54
C SER A 39 -10.35 -37.65 17.42
N SER A 40 -11.61 -37.89 17.79
CA SER A 40 -12.73 -38.17 16.89
C SER A 40 -13.41 -36.91 16.34
N ASN A 41 -12.79 -35.72 16.49
CA ASN A 41 -13.36 -34.47 15.99
C ASN A 41 -13.45 -34.50 14.44
N ALA A 42 -14.65 -34.27 13.92
CA ALA A 42 -14.93 -34.35 12.48
C ALA A 42 -14.16 -33.32 11.64
N LEU A 43 -13.88 -32.13 12.19
CA LEU A 43 -13.09 -31.09 11.52
C LEU A 43 -11.61 -31.49 11.44
N LEU A 44 -11.10 -32.15 12.48
CA LEU A 44 -9.73 -32.70 12.44
C LEU A 44 -9.63 -33.84 11.42
N ALA A 45 -10.67 -34.68 11.31
CA ALA A 45 -10.75 -35.70 10.26
C ALA A 45 -10.77 -35.07 8.85
N ALA A 46 -11.57 -34.01 8.64
CA ALA A 46 -11.58 -33.26 7.39
C ALA A 46 -10.20 -32.67 7.04
N ALA A 47 -9.51 -32.05 8.01
CA ALA A 47 -8.15 -31.55 7.80
C ALA A 47 -7.18 -32.68 7.41
N ARG A 48 -7.29 -33.87 8.01
CA ARG A 48 -6.46 -35.04 7.67
C ARG A 48 -6.73 -35.55 6.25
N GLU A 49 -7.99 -35.58 5.82
CA GLU A 49 -8.37 -35.92 4.45
C GLU A 49 -7.75 -34.95 3.44
N LEU A 50 -7.77 -33.64 3.74
CA LEU A 50 -7.17 -32.63 2.88
C LEU A 50 -5.65 -32.73 2.82
N VAL A 51 -4.97 -33.11 3.91
CA VAL A 51 -3.52 -33.39 3.89
C VAL A 51 -3.22 -34.56 2.95
N ALA A 52 -4.10 -35.56 2.90
CA ALA A 52 -3.98 -36.74 2.04
C ALA A 52 -2.63 -37.47 2.21
N ALA A 53 -2.16 -37.62 3.45
CA ALA A 53 -0.92 -38.33 3.75
C ALA A 53 -1.04 -39.83 3.53
N ASP A 54 0.01 -40.43 2.97
CA ASP A 54 0.13 -41.88 2.74
C ASP A 54 0.08 -42.67 4.07
N THR A 55 0.71 -42.12 5.10
CA THR A 55 0.74 -42.70 6.45
C THR A 55 0.22 -41.69 7.46
N ASN A 56 -0.72 -42.11 8.29
CA ASN A 56 -1.21 -41.33 9.43
C ASN A 56 -0.80 -42.03 10.73
N ALA A 57 -0.02 -41.36 11.58
CA ALA A 57 0.41 -41.89 12.87
C ALA A 57 -0.15 -41.05 14.04
N ILE A 58 -0.44 -41.72 15.14
CA ILE A 58 -1.01 -41.10 16.34
C ILE A 58 0.10 -40.84 17.35
N PHE A 59 0.26 -39.58 17.76
CA PHE A 59 1.21 -39.13 18.77
C PHE A 59 0.54 -38.22 19.81
N GLY A 60 0.75 -38.54 21.08
CA GLY A 60 0.37 -37.69 22.21
C GLY A 60 1.28 -36.46 22.34
N GLY A 61 0.71 -35.34 22.80
CA GLY A 61 1.40 -34.07 23.06
C GLY A 61 1.65 -33.22 21.81
N ALA A 62 1.43 -31.90 21.90
CA ALA A 62 1.68 -30.97 20.79
C ALA A 62 3.18 -30.83 20.51
N GLY A 63 3.97 -30.61 21.56
CA GLY A 63 5.44 -30.51 21.45
C GLY A 63 6.09 -31.75 20.84
N ASN A 64 5.65 -32.96 21.24
CA ASN A 64 6.17 -34.21 20.67
C ASN A 64 5.89 -34.31 19.16
N LYS A 65 4.67 -33.95 18.72
CA LYS A 65 4.33 -33.93 17.29
C LYS A 65 5.23 -32.99 16.49
N LEU A 66 5.46 -31.76 16.96
CA LEU A 66 6.34 -30.81 16.29
C LEU A 66 7.81 -31.25 16.30
N LEU A 67 8.27 -31.94 17.36
CA LEU A 67 9.60 -32.54 17.39
C LEU A 67 9.76 -33.65 16.34
N GLN A 68 8.74 -34.47 16.08
CA GLN A 68 8.80 -35.47 14.99
C GLN A 68 9.07 -34.80 13.64
N LEU A 69 8.47 -33.63 13.38
CA LEU A 69 8.72 -32.83 12.18
C LEU A 69 10.15 -32.24 12.19
N ALA A 70 10.57 -31.65 13.30
CA ALA A 70 11.90 -31.03 13.42
C ALA A 70 13.04 -32.04 13.22
N HIS A 71 12.85 -33.29 13.66
CA HIS A 71 13.76 -34.41 13.48
C HIS A 71 13.65 -35.10 12.10
N GLY A 72 12.70 -34.68 11.23
CA GLY A 72 12.49 -35.27 9.91
C GLY A 72 11.87 -36.68 9.96
N ARG A 73 11.24 -37.05 11.07
CA ARG A 73 10.61 -38.36 11.28
C ARG A 73 9.17 -38.39 10.74
N ALA A 74 8.53 -37.24 10.63
CA ALA A 74 7.25 -37.03 9.99
C ALA A 74 7.25 -35.70 9.21
N ASP A 75 6.28 -35.52 8.32
CA ASP A 75 6.26 -34.40 7.37
C ASP A 75 5.24 -33.33 7.73
N VAL A 76 4.07 -33.75 8.20
CA VAL A 76 2.95 -32.84 8.53
C VAL A 76 2.41 -33.16 9.91
N ALA A 77 2.06 -32.15 10.71
CA ALA A 77 1.36 -32.32 11.96
C ALA A 77 0.05 -31.54 11.98
N LEU A 78 -1.01 -32.20 12.45
CA LEU A 78 -2.31 -31.58 12.75
C LEU A 78 -2.60 -31.71 14.24
N MET A 79 -2.85 -30.59 14.89
CA MET A 79 -3.15 -30.56 16.33
C MET A 79 -4.64 -30.67 16.61
N HIS A 80 -4.97 -30.97 17.87
CA HIS A 80 -6.35 -30.95 18.33
C HIS A 80 -6.84 -29.51 18.44
N PHE A 81 -8.14 -29.30 18.21
CA PHE A 81 -8.80 -27.99 18.40
C PHE A 81 -8.84 -27.49 19.86
N GLY A 82 -8.44 -28.32 20.83
CA GLY A 82 -8.26 -27.93 22.23
C GLY A 82 -6.83 -27.49 22.59
N THR A 83 -5.89 -27.53 21.64
CA THR A 83 -4.50 -27.09 21.87
C THR A 83 -4.48 -25.58 22.13
N SER A 84 -3.76 -25.15 23.15
CA SER A 84 -3.66 -23.75 23.55
C SER A 84 -2.34 -23.12 23.06
N LEU A 85 -2.25 -21.79 23.11
CA LEU A 85 -1.07 -21.05 22.66
C LEU A 85 0.23 -21.48 23.39
N TRP A 86 0.16 -21.85 24.67
CA TRP A 86 1.34 -22.35 25.39
C TRP A 86 1.83 -23.72 24.89
N ASP A 87 0.94 -24.55 24.32
CA ASP A 87 1.30 -25.86 23.79
C ASP A 87 2.11 -25.75 22.47
N THR A 88 1.94 -24.65 21.74
CA THR A 88 2.58 -24.41 20.43
C THR A 88 3.77 -23.44 20.51
N CYS A 89 3.76 -22.45 21.43
CA CYS A 89 4.74 -21.37 21.47
C CYS A 89 6.21 -21.83 21.38
N ALA A 90 6.64 -22.67 22.32
CA ALA A 90 8.03 -23.15 22.34
C ALA A 90 8.37 -24.10 21.18
N PRO A 91 7.57 -25.15 20.89
CA PRO A 91 7.91 -26.08 19.80
C PRO A 91 7.78 -25.46 18.39
N GLU A 92 6.93 -24.45 18.20
CA GLU A 92 6.88 -23.66 16.96
C GLU A 92 8.23 -22.99 16.70
N ALA A 93 8.79 -22.29 17.70
CA ALA A 93 10.09 -21.64 17.55
C ALA A 93 11.21 -22.63 17.19
N VAL A 94 11.20 -23.83 17.78
CA VAL A 94 12.15 -24.90 17.46
C VAL A 94 12.00 -25.38 16.02
N LEU A 95 10.77 -25.63 15.56
CA LEU A 95 10.52 -26.09 14.19
C LEU A 95 10.83 -24.99 13.17
N ALA A 96 10.47 -23.75 13.45
CA ALA A 96 10.76 -22.59 12.61
C ALA A 96 12.27 -22.37 12.46
N ALA A 97 13.05 -22.51 13.53
CA ALA A 97 14.52 -22.42 13.49
C ALA A 97 15.16 -23.51 12.61
N ARG A 98 14.46 -24.63 12.38
CA ARG A 98 14.87 -25.71 11.48
C ARG A 98 14.40 -25.51 10.03
N GLY A 99 13.66 -24.44 9.75
CA GLY A 99 13.07 -24.17 8.43
C GLY A 99 11.70 -24.81 8.20
N GLY A 100 11.06 -25.35 9.25
CA GLY A 100 9.66 -25.78 9.18
C GLY A 100 8.70 -24.59 9.34
N ARG A 101 7.41 -24.86 9.22
CA ARG A 101 6.35 -23.83 9.33
C ARG A 101 5.24 -24.30 10.26
N VAL A 102 4.65 -23.36 11.00
CA VAL A 102 3.49 -23.56 11.86
C VAL A 102 2.54 -22.39 11.66
N THR A 103 1.26 -22.67 11.47
CA THR A 103 0.17 -21.69 11.33
C THR A 103 -1.11 -22.29 11.92
N ASP A 104 -2.19 -21.53 11.93
CA ASP A 104 -3.51 -22.15 11.96
C ASP A 104 -3.83 -22.88 10.64
N LEU A 105 -4.99 -23.55 10.57
CA LEU A 105 -5.37 -24.31 9.37
C LEU A 105 -5.54 -23.43 8.12
N PHE A 106 -5.75 -22.13 8.27
CA PHE A 106 -5.96 -21.22 7.14
C PHE A 106 -4.68 -20.51 6.71
N GLY A 107 -3.56 -20.72 7.40
CA GLY A 107 -2.25 -20.19 7.04
C GLY A 107 -1.87 -18.90 7.76
N ALA A 108 -2.68 -18.43 8.71
CA ALA A 108 -2.30 -17.27 9.52
C ALA A 108 -1.33 -17.67 10.64
N PRO A 109 -0.36 -16.81 11.00
CA PRO A 109 0.51 -17.05 12.14
C PRO A 109 -0.27 -17.24 13.44
N LEU A 110 0.25 -18.06 14.35
CA LEU A 110 -0.31 -18.17 15.69
C LEU A 110 0.09 -16.92 16.48
N VAL A 111 -0.89 -16.06 16.79
CA VAL A 111 -0.62 -14.80 17.49
C VAL A 111 -0.70 -15.01 19.00
N HIS A 112 0.43 -14.86 19.68
CA HIS A 112 0.55 -14.94 21.14
C HIS A 112 0.21 -13.60 21.82
N ASP A 113 -1.02 -13.13 21.61
CA ASP A 113 -1.54 -11.88 22.19
C ASP A 113 -2.57 -12.21 23.29
N ALA A 114 -2.31 -11.73 24.51
CA ALA A 114 -3.20 -11.96 25.65
C ALA A 114 -4.57 -11.28 25.49
N ASP A 115 -4.63 -10.23 24.68
CA ASP A 115 -5.83 -9.45 24.40
C ASP A 115 -6.53 -9.90 23.10
N SER A 116 -6.08 -11.02 22.50
CA SER A 116 -6.71 -11.56 21.29
C SER A 116 -8.19 -11.90 21.54
N PRO A 117 -9.12 -11.41 20.69
CA PRO A 117 -10.53 -11.78 20.78
C PRO A 117 -10.80 -13.28 20.64
N ALA A 118 -9.86 -14.04 20.04
CA ALA A 118 -9.95 -15.48 19.90
C ALA A 118 -9.63 -16.25 21.20
N GLY A 119 -9.08 -15.56 22.21
CA GLY A 119 -8.63 -16.15 23.47
C GLY A 119 -7.32 -16.93 23.33
N LEU A 120 -7.03 -17.81 24.31
CA LEU A 120 -5.77 -18.56 24.40
C LEU A 120 -5.80 -19.93 23.70
N ILE A 121 -6.94 -20.32 23.12
CA ILE A 121 -7.13 -21.61 22.45
C ILE A 121 -6.85 -21.42 20.97
N ASN A 122 -6.14 -22.37 20.34
CA ASN A 122 -5.97 -22.42 18.88
C ASN A 122 -7.27 -22.90 18.20
N ARG A 123 -8.31 -22.06 18.26
CA ARG A 123 -9.67 -22.39 17.81
C ARG A 123 -9.76 -22.70 16.32
N LEU A 124 -8.86 -22.14 15.51
CA LEU A 124 -8.78 -22.38 14.07
C LEU A 124 -7.87 -23.56 13.72
N GLY A 125 -7.54 -24.39 14.71
CA GLY A 125 -6.63 -25.52 14.58
C GLY A 125 -5.17 -25.09 14.39
N VAL A 126 -4.28 -26.08 14.21
CA VAL A 126 -2.85 -25.85 13.98
C VAL A 126 -2.36 -26.84 12.94
N LEU A 127 -1.74 -26.30 11.89
CA LEU A 127 -1.03 -27.03 10.86
C LEU A 127 0.47 -26.76 11.01
N ALA A 128 1.26 -27.82 10.96
CA ALA A 128 2.70 -27.67 10.85
C ALA A 128 3.28 -28.57 9.75
N THR A 129 4.35 -28.09 9.12
CA THR A 129 5.08 -28.80 8.07
C THR A 129 6.57 -28.82 8.38
N ALA A 130 7.20 -29.99 8.22
CA ALA A 130 8.62 -30.18 8.36
C ALA A 130 9.41 -29.38 7.31
N PRO A 131 10.71 -29.10 7.55
CA PRO A 131 11.53 -28.33 6.60
C PRO A 131 11.53 -28.90 5.17
N ALA A 132 11.54 -30.23 5.05
CA ALA A 132 11.57 -30.91 3.75
C ALA A 132 10.30 -30.67 2.89
N VAL A 133 9.16 -30.39 3.53
CA VAL A 133 7.86 -30.19 2.87
C VAL A 133 7.27 -28.79 3.14
N ALA A 134 8.06 -27.86 3.67
CA ALA A 134 7.60 -26.50 3.99
C ALA A 134 7.07 -25.74 2.75
N HIS A 135 7.51 -26.12 1.55
CA HIS A 135 7.01 -25.59 0.28
C HIS A 135 5.55 -25.97 -0.01
N MET A 136 5.01 -27.04 0.60
CA MET A 136 3.62 -27.48 0.45
C MET A 136 2.66 -26.77 1.42
N HIS A 137 3.18 -26.02 2.39
CA HIS A 137 2.40 -25.47 3.49
C HIS A 137 1.27 -24.55 3.00
N ASP A 138 1.58 -23.61 2.10
CA ASP A 138 0.57 -22.67 1.57
C ASP A 138 -0.48 -23.39 0.71
N GLU A 139 -0.10 -24.46 0.00
CA GLU A 139 -1.03 -25.29 -0.77
C GLU A 139 -2.00 -26.06 0.15
N LEU A 140 -1.50 -26.57 1.28
CA LEU A 140 -2.34 -27.18 2.31
C LEU A 140 -3.32 -26.17 2.90
N CYS A 141 -2.85 -24.99 3.28
CA CYS A 141 -3.70 -23.90 3.79
C CYS A 141 -4.73 -23.43 2.75
N ALA A 142 -4.36 -23.37 1.47
CA ALA A 142 -5.29 -23.04 0.38
C ALA A 142 -6.41 -24.08 0.23
N ARG A 143 -6.08 -25.38 0.33
CA ARG A 143 -7.10 -26.45 0.37
C ARG A 143 -8.02 -26.32 1.57
N MET A 144 -7.48 -25.98 2.75
CA MET A 144 -8.27 -25.79 3.96
C MET A 144 -9.20 -24.58 3.88
N ARG A 145 -8.74 -23.48 3.26
CA ARG A 145 -9.56 -22.29 2.96
C ARG A 145 -10.65 -22.53 1.91
N ALA A 146 -10.58 -23.64 1.17
CA ALA A 146 -11.58 -24.05 0.17
C ALA A 146 -12.57 -25.10 0.70
N ASP A 147 -12.35 -25.67 1.89
CA ASP A 147 -13.19 -26.73 2.44
C ASP A 147 -14.31 -26.17 3.31
N ALA A 148 -15.55 -26.32 2.86
CA ALA A 148 -16.74 -25.81 3.55
C ALA A 148 -16.89 -26.33 4.99
N ARG A 149 -16.40 -27.55 5.30
CA ARG A 149 -16.47 -28.10 6.65
C ARG A 149 -15.53 -27.36 7.57
N LEU A 150 -14.34 -26.99 7.10
CA LEU A 150 -13.39 -26.21 7.91
C LEU A 150 -13.81 -24.75 8.02
N LEU A 151 -14.40 -24.15 6.98
CA LEU A 151 -14.94 -22.79 7.05
C LEU A 151 -16.05 -22.64 8.10
N ALA A 152 -16.73 -23.73 8.47
CA ALA A 152 -17.67 -23.77 9.60
C ALA A 152 -17.03 -23.39 10.97
N LEU A 153 -15.71 -23.34 11.08
CA LEU A 153 -15.02 -22.81 12.26
C LEU A 153 -15.23 -21.29 12.45
N LEU A 154 -15.70 -20.59 11.42
CA LEU A 154 -15.86 -19.14 11.40
C LEU A 154 -17.30 -18.70 11.74
N GLU A 155 -18.24 -19.64 11.92
CA GLU A 155 -19.66 -19.38 12.13
C GLU A 155 -19.91 -18.48 13.35
N ASP A 156 -19.36 -18.87 14.50
CA ASP A 156 -19.46 -18.12 15.76
C ASP A 156 -18.74 -16.75 15.69
N MET A 157 -17.84 -16.58 14.73
CA MET A 157 -17.05 -15.37 14.53
C MET A 157 -17.69 -14.42 13.50
N GLY A 158 -18.78 -14.85 12.85
CA GLY A 158 -19.65 -14.01 12.04
C GLY A 158 -19.51 -14.13 10.52
N SER A 159 -18.79 -15.11 9.99
CA SER A 159 -18.94 -15.47 8.57
C SER A 159 -20.17 -16.39 8.46
N ALA A 160 -21.24 -15.99 7.76
CA ALA A 160 -22.45 -16.80 7.78
C ALA A 160 -22.26 -18.14 7.05
N THR A 161 -22.89 -19.14 7.62
CA THR A 161 -23.07 -20.51 7.12
C THR A 161 -23.77 -20.64 5.78
N GLU A 162 -24.31 -19.54 5.24
CA GLU A 162 -24.96 -19.50 3.92
C GLU A 162 -24.19 -18.64 2.90
N GLY A 163 -23.01 -18.11 3.27
CA GLY A 163 -22.10 -17.34 2.41
C GLY A 163 -21.24 -18.22 1.46
N PRO A 164 -20.61 -17.61 0.44
CA PRO A 164 -20.58 -18.09 -0.94
C PRO A 164 -19.80 -19.38 -1.11
N ALA A 165 -20.31 -20.24 -1.99
CA ALA A 165 -19.62 -21.43 -2.47
C ALA A 165 -18.20 -21.06 -2.96
N GLY A 166 -17.16 -21.58 -2.31
CA GLY A 166 -15.78 -21.45 -2.75
C GLY A 166 -14.79 -21.10 -1.66
N ALA A 167 -13.54 -20.85 -2.07
CA ALA A 167 -12.43 -20.56 -1.17
C ALA A 167 -12.51 -19.14 -0.59
N GLN A 168 -12.08 -18.99 0.67
CA GLN A 168 -12.13 -17.74 1.42
C GLN A 168 -10.74 -17.28 1.89
N ALA A 169 -10.47 -15.97 1.84
CA ALA A 169 -9.23 -15.31 2.23
C ALA A 169 -9.10 -15.12 3.75
N VAL A 170 -9.37 -16.18 4.51
CA VAL A 170 -9.48 -16.15 5.99
C VAL A 170 -8.17 -15.73 6.67
N ASP A 171 -7.03 -16.01 6.05
CA ASP A 171 -5.71 -15.56 6.49
C ASP A 171 -5.54 -14.04 6.42
N VAL A 172 -6.20 -13.39 5.46
CA VAL A 172 -6.12 -11.94 5.22
C VAL A 172 -7.22 -11.17 5.96
N SER A 173 -8.46 -11.70 6.00
CA SER A 173 -9.62 -11.06 6.63
C SER A 173 -9.59 -11.17 8.16
N ARG A 174 -8.55 -10.58 8.77
CA ARG A 174 -8.24 -10.67 10.21
C ARG A 174 -7.98 -9.30 10.83
N CYS A 175 -8.37 -9.14 12.08
CA CYS A 175 -7.96 -8.00 12.87
C CYS A 175 -6.45 -8.04 13.18
N LEU A 176 -5.92 -6.95 13.74
CA LEU A 176 -4.47 -6.82 14.01
C LEU A 176 -3.96 -7.72 15.14
N SER A 177 -4.86 -8.30 15.94
CA SER A 177 -4.53 -9.35 16.93
C SER A 177 -4.64 -10.78 16.36
N GLY A 178 -4.87 -10.93 15.05
CA GLY A 178 -4.83 -12.21 14.35
C GLY A 178 -6.12 -13.03 14.39
N ALA A 179 -7.18 -12.55 15.03
CA ALA A 179 -8.51 -13.17 14.96
C ALA A 179 -9.21 -12.78 13.63
N PRO A 180 -10.10 -13.62 13.08
CA PRO A 180 -10.99 -13.21 11.99
C PRO A 180 -11.74 -11.91 12.33
N LEU A 181 -12.03 -11.08 11.33
CA LEU A 181 -12.86 -9.89 11.51
C LEU A 181 -14.23 -10.29 12.08
N SER A 182 -14.74 -9.55 13.05
CA SER A 182 -16.06 -9.80 13.61
C SER A 182 -17.13 -9.03 12.83
N ARG A 183 -18.34 -9.61 12.71
CA ARG A 183 -19.49 -8.87 12.15
C ARG A 183 -19.76 -7.57 12.89
N ALA A 184 -19.68 -7.61 14.23
CA ALA A 184 -19.94 -6.44 15.06
C ALA A 184 -19.00 -5.28 14.72
N TRP A 185 -17.71 -5.56 14.48
CA TRP A 185 -16.74 -4.53 14.11
C TRP A 185 -17.04 -3.92 12.73
N ILE A 186 -17.41 -4.74 11.74
CA ILE A 186 -17.80 -4.26 10.40
C ILE A 186 -19.11 -3.47 10.47
N GLU A 187 -20.10 -3.96 11.22
CA GLU A 187 -21.39 -3.31 11.44
C GLU A 187 -21.22 -1.93 12.10
N GLU A 188 -20.45 -1.84 13.18
CA GLU A 188 -20.17 -0.59 13.89
C GLU A 188 -19.46 0.42 12.98
N ALA A 189 -18.52 -0.04 12.15
CA ALA A 189 -17.77 0.81 11.23
C ALA A 189 -18.62 1.36 10.07
N MET A 190 -19.51 0.54 9.49
CA MET A 190 -20.22 0.87 8.24
C MET A 190 -21.68 1.29 8.44
N CYS A 191 -22.30 0.91 9.55
CA CYS A 191 -23.69 1.22 9.88
C CYS A 191 -23.83 1.64 11.36
N PRO A 192 -23.14 2.70 11.81
CA PRO A 192 -23.34 3.19 13.17
C PRO A 192 -24.78 3.69 13.37
N PRO A 193 -25.33 3.63 14.60
CA PRO A 193 -26.62 4.24 14.90
C PRO A 193 -26.64 5.72 14.52
N ALA A 194 -27.75 6.19 13.94
CA ALA A 194 -27.91 7.60 13.64
C ALA A 194 -27.90 8.43 14.94
N ALA A 195 -27.55 9.72 14.84
CA ALA A 195 -27.47 10.60 16.00
C ALA A 195 -28.77 10.62 16.81
N GLY A 196 -28.70 10.25 18.09
CA GLY A 196 -29.85 10.14 18.98
C GLY A 196 -30.66 8.85 18.84
N GLU A 197 -30.13 7.83 18.17
CA GLU A 197 -30.71 6.50 18.06
C GLU A 197 -29.84 5.48 18.82
N ALA A 198 -30.49 4.48 19.43
CA ALA A 198 -29.79 3.42 20.14
C ALA A 198 -29.38 2.26 19.22
N GLU A 199 -30.11 2.07 18.12
CA GLU A 199 -29.98 0.93 17.24
C GLU A 199 -29.81 1.41 15.78
N PRO A 200 -28.94 0.77 14.99
CA PRO A 200 -28.78 1.11 13.57
C PRO A 200 -29.95 0.59 12.73
N ALA A 201 -30.21 1.20 11.57
CA ALA A 201 -31.32 0.79 10.70
C ALA A 201 -31.15 -0.62 10.09
N HIS A 202 -29.90 -1.05 9.89
CA HIS A 202 -29.54 -2.36 9.34
C HIS A 202 -28.55 -3.06 10.27
N ARG A 203 -28.59 -4.40 10.25
CA ARG A 203 -27.57 -5.26 10.86
C ARG A 203 -26.86 -6.07 9.78
N LEU A 204 -25.58 -6.35 10.00
CA LEU A 204 -24.80 -7.21 9.13
C LEU A 204 -25.20 -8.67 9.41
N ALA A 205 -25.92 -9.26 8.47
CA ALA A 205 -26.34 -10.66 8.56
C ALA A 205 -25.12 -11.58 8.39
N SER A 206 -24.31 -11.32 7.35
CA SER A 206 -23.15 -12.11 7.01
C SER A 206 -22.08 -11.27 6.31
N TYR A 207 -20.86 -11.81 6.26
CA TYR A 207 -19.88 -11.37 5.27
C TYR A 207 -19.09 -12.55 4.70
N SER A 208 -18.52 -12.35 3.52
CA SER A 208 -17.56 -13.26 2.87
C SER A 208 -16.28 -12.52 2.50
N ALA A 209 -15.20 -13.25 2.29
CA ALA A 209 -13.94 -12.72 1.76
C ALA A 209 -13.44 -13.67 0.66
N PRO A 210 -13.92 -13.56 -0.59
CA PRO A 210 -13.57 -14.50 -1.65
C PRO A 210 -12.06 -14.56 -1.90
N GLU A 211 -11.48 -15.77 -1.95
CA GLU A 211 -10.04 -15.97 -2.16
C GLU A 211 -9.57 -15.44 -3.53
N ALA A 212 -10.47 -15.38 -4.51
CA ALA A 212 -10.18 -14.86 -5.84
C ALA A 212 -9.82 -13.36 -5.83
N ASP A 213 -10.29 -12.61 -4.83
CA ASP A 213 -10.05 -11.18 -4.66
C ASP A 213 -8.97 -10.88 -3.61
N ALA A 214 -8.31 -11.91 -3.07
CA ALA A 214 -7.24 -11.75 -2.11
C ALA A 214 -5.96 -11.22 -2.78
N VAL A 215 -5.38 -10.19 -2.18
CA VAL A 215 -4.09 -9.62 -2.56
C VAL A 215 -3.08 -9.93 -1.44
N ARG A 216 -2.14 -10.83 -1.72
CA ARG A 216 -0.98 -11.09 -0.85
C ARG A 216 0.23 -10.37 -1.41
N GLY A 217 0.21 -9.05 -1.22
CA GLY A 217 1.18 -8.15 -1.82
C GLY A 217 2.52 -8.15 -1.08
N LEU A 218 3.54 -7.59 -1.75
CA LEU A 218 4.83 -7.38 -1.11
C LEU A 218 4.67 -6.51 0.14
N MET A 219 3.93 -5.41 0.05
CA MET A 219 3.86 -4.32 1.03
C MET A 219 2.66 -4.41 1.98
N SER A 220 1.60 -5.12 1.60
CA SER A 220 0.37 -5.26 2.37
C SER A 220 -0.41 -6.47 1.88
N GLU A 221 -1.29 -6.96 2.74
CA GLU A 221 -2.33 -7.91 2.37
C GLU A 221 -3.66 -7.17 2.24
N ALA A 222 -4.55 -7.63 1.37
CA ALA A 222 -5.89 -7.07 1.26
C ALA A 222 -6.88 -8.09 0.71
N CYS A 223 -8.16 -7.86 0.94
CA CYS A 223 -9.23 -8.65 0.35
C CYS A 223 -10.48 -7.78 0.17
N ARG A 224 -11.32 -8.16 -0.79
CA ARG A 224 -12.70 -7.70 -0.86
C ARG A 224 -13.52 -8.44 0.18
N LEU A 225 -14.36 -7.70 0.90
CA LEU A 225 -15.42 -8.25 1.73
C LEU A 225 -16.74 -8.09 0.98
N GLU A 226 -17.51 -9.16 0.83
CA GLU A 226 -18.91 -9.09 0.38
C GLU A 226 -19.80 -9.08 1.61
N LEU A 227 -20.77 -8.17 1.66
CA LEU A 227 -21.54 -7.85 2.85
C LEU A 227 -23.04 -8.04 2.60
N GLU A 228 -23.70 -8.80 3.46
CA GLU A 228 -25.16 -8.98 3.41
C GLU A 228 -25.83 -8.28 4.58
N TRP A 229 -26.68 -7.31 4.27
CA TRP A 229 -27.38 -6.49 5.25
C TRP A 229 -28.83 -6.93 5.39
N ALA A 230 -29.34 -6.93 6.62
CA ALA A 230 -30.74 -7.13 6.95
C ALA A 230 -31.29 -5.93 7.72
N VAL A 231 -32.58 -5.62 7.57
CA VAL A 231 -33.23 -4.58 8.37
C VAL A 231 -33.17 -4.97 9.84
N ASN A 232 -32.73 -4.05 10.70
CA ASN A 232 -32.64 -4.32 12.13
C ASN A 232 -34.07 -4.40 12.73
N PRO A 233 -34.48 -5.54 13.32
CA PRO A 233 -35.81 -5.66 13.93
C PRO A 233 -36.00 -4.75 15.15
N ASP A 234 -34.90 -4.33 15.80
CA ASP A 234 -34.92 -3.47 16.98
C ASP A 234 -34.86 -1.97 16.64
N ALA A 235 -34.71 -1.62 15.36
CA ALA A 235 -34.65 -0.23 14.92
C ALA A 235 -36.02 0.46 15.00
N LYS A 236 -36.00 1.80 14.97
CA LYS A 236 -37.23 2.59 14.99
C LYS A 236 -38.12 2.29 13.77
N PRO A 237 -39.45 2.49 13.90
CA PRO A 237 -40.36 2.38 12.76
C PRO A 237 -39.89 3.25 11.58
N GLY A 238 -39.77 2.65 10.40
CA GLY A 238 -39.24 3.31 9.20
C GLY A 238 -37.84 2.86 8.77
N ALA A 239 -37.14 2.04 9.56
CA ALA A 239 -35.82 1.50 9.21
C ALA A 239 -35.78 0.81 7.84
N ALA A 240 -36.84 0.08 7.46
CA ALA A 240 -36.95 -0.57 6.14
C ALA A 240 -36.95 0.39 4.93
N SER A 241 -37.14 1.69 5.16
CA SER A 241 -37.07 2.73 4.12
C SER A 241 -35.68 3.37 3.99
N VAL A 242 -34.79 3.14 4.97
CA VAL A 242 -33.40 3.59 4.91
C VAL A 242 -32.64 2.65 3.96
N PRO A 243 -31.92 3.15 2.94
CA PRO A 243 -31.10 2.30 2.08
C PRO A 243 -30.05 1.52 2.89
N PRO A 244 -29.74 0.27 2.53
CA PRO A 244 -28.68 -0.47 3.19
C PRO A 244 -27.31 0.16 2.91
N PRO A 245 -26.31 -0.08 3.78
CA PRO A 245 -24.92 0.27 3.48
C PRO A 245 -24.42 -0.45 2.22
N PRO A 246 -23.23 -0.06 1.71
CA PRO A 246 -22.61 -0.75 0.59
C PRO A 246 -22.51 -2.27 0.80
N ALA A 247 -22.80 -3.04 -0.24
CA ALA A 247 -22.76 -4.51 -0.22
C ALA A 247 -21.34 -5.08 -0.30
N SER A 248 -20.31 -4.23 -0.29
CA SER A 248 -18.93 -4.65 -0.22
C SER A 248 -18.03 -3.57 0.37
N ALA A 249 -16.85 -3.98 0.81
CA ALA A 249 -15.78 -3.10 1.28
C ALA A 249 -14.41 -3.69 0.93
N PHE A 250 -13.38 -2.85 0.88
CA PHE A 250 -12.00 -3.29 0.67
C PHE A 250 -11.25 -3.27 2.01
N TYR A 251 -10.80 -4.42 2.49
CA TYR A 251 -10.03 -4.53 3.71
C TYR A 251 -8.54 -4.64 3.40
N LYS A 252 -7.75 -3.66 3.85
CA LYS A 252 -6.28 -3.63 3.70
C LYS A 252 -5.63 -3.82 5.07
N ARG A 253 -4.70 -4.75 5.16
CA ARG A 253 -3.99 -5.14 6.38
C ARG A 253 -2.48 -5.08 6.17
N ILE A 254 -1.79 -4.45 7.12
CA ILE A 254 -0.34 -4.33 7.15
C ILE A 254 0.13 -4.76 8.54
N ALA A 255 0.67 -5.97 8.66
CA ALA A 255 1.39 -6.41 9.86
C ALA A 255 2.87 -6.55 9.50
N MET A 256 3.70 -5.59 9.91
CA MET A 256 5.08 -5.48 9.43
C MET A 256 5.91 -6.74 9.72
N SER A 257 5.69 -7.40 10.86
CA SER A 257 6.38 -8.64 11.24
C SER A 257 6.02 -9.86 10.38
N GLU A 258 4.84 -9.86 9.77
CA GLU A 258 4.36 -10.96 8.93
C GLU A 258 4.90 -10.85 7.50
N LEU A 259 5.22 -9.64 7.05
CA LEU A 259 5.73 -9.37 5.72
C LEU A 259 7.22 -9.77 5.59
N GLU A 260 7.52 -10.73 4.71
CA GLU A 260 8.88 -11.25 4.50
C GLU A 260 9.89 -10.12 4.19
N HIS A 261 9.50 -9.20 3.31
CA HIS A 261 10.38 -8.10 2.90
C HIS A 261 10.70 -7.14 4.06
N ALA A 262 9.77 -6.95 5.01
CA ALA A 262 9.95 -6.07 6.16
C ALA A 262 10.92 -6.70 7.15
N ARG A 263 10.78 -8.02 7.42
CA ARG A 263 11.76 -8.80 8.19
C ARG A 263 13.16 -8.76 7.57
N LEU A 264 13.26 -8.84 6.24
CA LEU A 264 14.54 -8.70 5.54
C LEU A 264 15.12 -7.28 5.70
N LYS A 265 14.31 -6.24 5.53
CA LYS A 265 14.72 -4.84 5.71
C LYS A 265 15.12 -4.52 7.15
N ALA A 266 14.48 -5.10 8.16
CA ALA A 266 14.87 -4.95 9.56
C ALA A 266 16.37 -5.29 9.76
N ARG A 267 16.85 -6.34 9.08
CA ARG A 267 18.25 -6.78 9.14
C ARG A 267 19.19 -6.02 8.21
N THR A 268 18.70 -5.60 7.03
CA THR A 268 19.56 -5.09 5.94
C THR A 268 19.51 -3.59 5.74
N ALA A 269 18.42 -2.93 6.13
CA ALA A 269 18.16 -1.50 5.91
C ALA A 269 17.13 -0.94 6.90
N PRO A 270 17.43 -0.92 8.22
CA PRO A 270 16.46 -0.54 9.27
C PRO A 270 15.88 0.87 9.11
N LEU A 271 16.68 1.83 8.60
CA LEU A 271 16.19 3.18 8.30
C LEU A 271 15.10 3.19 7.22
N LYS A 272 15.17 2.28 6.23
CA LYS A 272 14.13 2.13 5.20
C LYS A 272 12.88 1.51 5.78
N LEU A 273 13.02 0.54 6.69
CA LEU A 273 11.87 -0.05 7.40
C LEU A 273 11.10 1.00 8.20
N ALA A 274 11.79 1.86 8.95
CA ALA A 274 11.16 2.95 9.71
C ALA A 274 10.39 3.91 8.80
N ARG A 275 10.97 4.25 7.64
CA ARG A 275 10.31 5.10 6.65
C ARG A 275 9.07 4.43 6.03
N ASP A 276 9.17 3.16 5.66
CA ASP A 276 8.06 2.42 5.08
C ASP A 276 6.93 2.24 6.13
N THR A 277 7.27 1.99 7.39
CA THR A 277 6.31 1.96 8.50
C THR A 277 5.58 3.29 8.63
N ARG A 278 6.33 4.40 8.59
CA ARG A 278 5.76 5.74 8.64
C ARG A 278 4.86 6.02 7.43
N SER A 279 5.16 5.53 6.24
CA SER A 279 4.31 5.75 5.07
C SER A 279 2.94 5.09 5.20
N TYR A 280 2.86 3.88 5.80
CA TYR A 280 1.56 3.28 6.14
C TYR A 280 0.83 4.04 7.24
N ALA A 281 1.55 4.52 8.26
CA ALA A 281 0.95 5.35 9.31
C ALA A 281 0.36 6.65 8.73
N VAL A 282 1.03 7.28 7.77
CA VAL A 282 0.52 8.48 7.07
C VAL A 282 -0.79 8.17 6.34
N GLU A 283 -0.80 7.11 5.51
CA GLU A 283 -2.00 6.72 4.75
C GLU A 283 -3.18 6.45 5.70
N ALA A 284 -2.96 5.61 6.71
CA ALA A 284 -4.01 5.17 7.61
C ALA A 284 -4.50 6.30 8.53
N THR A 285 -3.60 7.13 9.07
CA THR A 285 -3.99 8.28 9.91
C THR A 285 -4.72 9.35 9.09
N PHE A 286 -4.25 9.65 7.87
CA PHE A 286 -4.93 10.62 7.02
C PHE A 286 -6.33 10.13 6.63
N LEU A 287 -6.45 8.90 6.13
CA LEU A 287 -7.75 8.35 5.72
C LEU A 287 -8.75 8.25 6.88
N GLY A 288 -8.28 8.00 8.11
CA GLY A 288 -9.10 7.97 9.32
C GLY A 288 -9.34 9.33 9.98
N SER A 289 -8.79 10.43 9.45
CA SER A 289 -8.88 11.76 10.07
C SER A 289 -10.17 12.49 9.74
N ALA A 290 -10.57 13.42 10.62
CA ALA A 290 -11.70 14.31 10.37
C ALA A 290 -11.50 15.18 9.11
N ALA A 291 -10.24 15.49 8.78
CA ALA A 291 -9.89 16.23 7.57
C ALA A 291 -10.21 15.46 6.29
N CYS A 292 -9.94 14.15 6.25
CA CYS A 292 -10.30 13.31 5.10
C CYS A 292 -11.80 13.06 5.05
N GLU A 293 -12.48 12.91 6.19
CA GLU A 293 -13.94 12.83 6.21
C GLU A 293 -14.59 14.09 5.59
N ALA A 294 -14.15 15.28 6.00
CA ALA A 294 -14.63 16.54 5.43
C ALA A 294 -14.36 16.65 3.93
N LEU A 295 -13.19 16.19 3.48
CA LEU A 295 -12.78 16.14 2.09
C LEU A 295 -13.71 15.25 1.24
N VAL A 296 -13.99 14.03 1.71
CA VAL A 296 -14.89 13.08 1.04
C VAL A 296 -16.32 13.60 1.02
N ASN A 297 -16.80 14.19 2.13
CA ASN A 297 -18.13 14.80 2.22
C ASN A 297 -18.28 16.01 1.28
N ALA A 298 -17.17 16.69 0.93
CA ALA A 298 -17.13 17.73 -0.08
C ALA A 298 -17.08 17.21 -1.54
N GLY A 299 -17.13 15.88 -1.73
CA GLY A 299 -17.15 15.25 -3.06
C GLY A 299 -15.78 15.20 -3.75
N VAL A 300 -14.69 15.29 -2.99
CA VAL A 300 -13.33 15.10 -3.54
C VAL A 300 -13.02 13.60 -3.63
N PRO A 301 -12.42 13.11 -4.74
CA PRO A 301 -12.37 11.69 -5.07
C PRO A 301 -11.31 10.89 -4.29
N VAL A 302 -11.42 10.79 -2.97
CA VAL A 302 -10.57 9.91 -2.14
C VAL A 302 -11.41 8.77 -1.59
N ALA A 303 -10.87 7.56 -1.54
CA ALA A 303 -11.57 6.42 -0.94
C ALA A 303 -11.96 6.72 0.52
N ARG A 304 -13.25 6.57 0.86
CA ARG A 304 -13.71 6.69 2.25
C ARG A 304 -13.12 5.58 3.10
N ALA A 305 -12.61 5.90 4.29
CA ALA A 305 -12.36 4.90 5.32
C ALA A 305 -13.62 4.75 6.20
N TYR A 306 -14.12 3.53 6.33
CA TYR A 306 -15.17 3.18 7.28
C TYR A 306 -14.58 2.93 8.68
N ALA A 307 -13.38 2.35 8.75
CA ALA A 307 -12.64 2.19 9.99
C ALA A 307 -11.13 2.10 9.74
N VAL A 308 -10.36 2.53 10.72
CA VAL A 308 -8.89 2.40 10.75
C VAL A 308 -8.46 1.91 12.14
N ASP A 309 -7.66 0.84 12.20
CA ASP A 309 -6.95 0.37 13.41
C ASP A 309 -5.46 0.68 13.23
N LEU A 310 -4.90 1.50 14.12
CA LEU A 310 -3.54 2.01 14.08
C LEU A 310 -2.76 1.52 15.30
N ARG A 311 -1.77 0.65 15.10
CA ARG A 311 -0.87 0.18 16.15
C ARG A 311 0.60 0.40 15.76
N PRO A 312 1.04 1.65 15.54
CA PRO A 312 2.45 1.92 15.24
C PRO A 312 3.33 1.65 16.48
N CYS A 313 4.50 1.06 16.26
CA CYS A 313 5.52 0.85 17.29
C CYS A 313 6.79 1.60 16.91
N ALA A 314 7.03 2.74 17.55
CA ALA A 314 8.21 3.56 17.27
C ALA A 314 9.52 2.91 17.75
N ALA A 315 9.45 2.13 18.84
CA ALA A 315 10.61 1.43 19.41
C ALA A 315 11.07 0.26 18.54
N ASP A 316 10.12 -0.43 17.91
CA ASP A 316 10.38 -1.49 16.94
C ASP A 316 9.40 -1.37 15.76
N PRO A 317 9.83 -0.74 14.64
CA PRO A 317 8.99 -0.59 13.46
C PRO A 317 8.46 -1.93 12.91
N LEU A 318 9.13 -3.06 13.18
CA LEU A 318 8.69 -4.38 12.75
C LEU A 318 7.41 -4.84 13.48
N GLU A 319 7.17 -4.34 14.69
CA GLU A 319 5.95 -4.64 15.46
C GLU A 319 4.77 -3.74 15.10
N SER A 320 4.95 -2.80 14.17
CA SER A 320 3.87 -1.90 13.74
C SER A 320 2.81 -2.65 12.93
N ARG A 321 1.54 -2.32 13.17
CA ARG A 321 0.39 -2.91 12.48
C ARG A 321 -0.65 -1.86 12.11
N PHE A 322 -1.30 -2.02 10.96
CA PHE A 322 -2.31 -1.11 10.43
C PHE A 322 -3.42 -1.91 9.74
N GLY A 323 -4.68 -1.56 10.00
CA GLY A 323 -5.85 -2.17 9.36
C GLY A 323 -6.79 -1.08 8.86
N LEU A 324 -7.25 -1.18 7.62
CA LEU A 324 -8.13 -0.19 7.00
C LEU A 324 -9.31 -0.91 6.35
N LEU A 325 -10.53 -0.52 6.72
CA LEU A 325 -11.76 -0.89 6.04
C LEU A 325 -12.18 0.28 5.16
N LEU A 326 -12.09 0.11 3.85
CA LEU A 326 -12.19 1.18 2.86
C LEU A 326 -13.39 0.98 1.92
N GLU A 327 -13.88 2.08 1.37
CA GLU A 327 -14.74 2.10 0.20
C GLU A 327 -14.08 1.35 -0.95
N GLU A 328 -14.90 0.65 -1.71
CA GLU A 328 -14.43 -0.17 -2.81
C GLU A 328 -14.76 0.44 -4.18
N PHE A 329 -13.77 0.43 -5.08
CA PHE A 329 -13.94 0.77 -6.50
C PHE A 329 -14.16 -0.50 -7.34
N ARG A 330 -15.38 -1.03 -7.30
CA ARG A 330 -15.75 -2.30 -7.97
C ARG A 330 -15.78 -2.20 -9.48
N ARG A 331 -15.28 -3.25 -10.13
CA ARG A 331 -15.38 -3.42 -11.58
C ARG A 331 -16.82 -3.54 -12.06
N GLU A 332 -17.67 -4.21 -11.27
CA GLU A 332 -19.09 -4.39 -11.58
C GLU A 332 -19.84 -3.05 -11.61
N ASP A 333 -19.38 -2.08 -10.81
CA ASP A 333 -19.93 -0.72 -10.76
C ASP A 333 -19.30 0.20 -11.81
N GLY A 334 -18.50 -0.35 -12.73
CA GLY A 334 -17.86 0.39 -13.82
C GLY A 334 -16.50 1.00 -13.48
N TRP A 335 -15.93 0.74 -12.30
CA TRP A 335 -14.60 1.22 -11.96
C TRP A 335 -13.49 0.37 -12.60
N SER A 336 -12.44 1.02 -13.06
CA SER A 336 -11.24 0.34 -13.57
C SER A 336 -9.98 1.15 -13.33
N GLN A 337 -8.85 0.44 -13.31
CA GLN A 337 -7.52 1.04 -13.39
C GLN A 337 -6.93 0.73 -14.75
N HIS A 338 -6.14 1.67 -15.26
CA HIS A 338 -5.54 1.57 -16.58
C HIS A 338 -4.02 1.57 -16.49
N TRP A 339 -3.38 0.91 -17.45
CA TRP A 339 -1.92 0.80 -17.51
C TRP A 339 -1.22 2.16 -17.52
N LEU A 340 -1.80 3.09 -18.28
CA LEU A 340 -1.50 4.52 -18.40
C LEU A 340 -2.82 5.24 -18.72
N CYS A 341 -2.93 6.50 -18.32
CA CYS A 341 -4.08 7.36 -18.59
C CYS A 341 -3.96 7.98 -19.98
N ASN A 342 -4.93 7.75 -20.86
CA ASN A 342 -5.06 8.51 -22.12
C ASN A 342 -5.42 9.99 -21.85
N ALA A 343 -5.50 10.81 -22.90
CA ALA A 343 -5.75 12.25 -22.75
C ALA A 343 -7.03 12.60 -21.94
N ALA A 344 -8.14 11.88 -22.14
CA ALA A 344 -9.39 12.13 -21.42
C ALA A 344 -9.27 11.72 -19.94
N GLN A 345 -8.67 10.57 -19.69
CA GLN A 345 -8.44 10.03 -18.34
C GLN A 345 -7.46 10.92 -17.56
N ALA A 346 -6.41 11.42 -18.21
CA ALA A 346 -5.43 12.33 -17.63
C ALA A 346 -6.09 13.66 -17.22
N ARG A 347 -6.98 14.22 -18.06
CA ARG A 347 -7.77 15.41 -17.72
C ARG A 347 -8.66 15.18 -16.51
N ALA A 348 -9.33 14.03 -16.43
CA ALA A 348 -10.16 13.68 -15.29
C ALA A 348 -9.33 13.54 -14.00
N ALA A 349 -8.19 12.84 -14.06
CA ALA A 349 -7.26 12.70 -12.95
C ALA A 349 -6.75 14.06 -12.46
N LEU A 350 -6.34 14.95 -13.37
CA LEU A 350 -5.90 16.31 -13.04
C LEU A 350 -7.01 17.14 -12.41
N ALA A 351 -8.27 17.00 -12.86
CA ALA A 351 -9.41 17.65 -12.22
C ALA A 351 -9.64 17.13 -10.79
N GLY A 352 -9.48 15.82 -10.57
CA GLY A 352 -9.52 15.21 -9.22
C GLY A 352 -8.44 15.75 -8.29
N LEU A 353 -7.19 15.84 -8.78
CA LEU A 353 -6.08 16.44 -8.05
C LEU A 353 -6.31 17.92 -7.77
N ALA A 354 -6.83 18.68 -8.73
CA ALA A 354 -7.16 20.09 -8.54
C ALA A 354 -8.17 20.32 -7.40
N LYS A 355 -9.17 19.43 -7.26
CA LYS A 355 -10.13 19.47 -6.14
C LYS A 355 -9.46 19.19 -4.79
N LEU A 356 -8.60 18.16 -4.73
CA LEU A 356 -7.79 17.85 -3.53
C LEU A 356 -6.94 19.06 -3.13
N HIS A 357 -6.20 19.61 -4.09
CA HIS A 357 -5.31 20.75 -3.89
C HIS A 357 -6.06 22.02 -3.47
N ALA A 358 -7.23 22.28 -4.04
CA ALA A 358 -8.02 23.46 -3.70
C ALA A 358 -8.62 23.37 -2.29
N PHE A 359 -9.09 22.18 -1.88
CA PHE A 359 -9.70 21.98 -0.58
C PHE A 359 -8.72 22.30 0.56
N PHE A 360 -7.47 21.84 0.45
CA PHE A 360 -6.42 22.08 1.44
C PHE A 360 -5.49 23.26 1.11
N TRP A 361 -5.84 24.10 0.14
CA TRP A 361 -5.02 25.25 -0.21
C TRP A 361 -4.85 26.20 0.98
N GLU A 362 -3.65 26.74 1.19
CA GLU A 362 -3.37 27.68 2.27
C GLU A 362 -4.36 28.86 2.28
N GLY A 363 -5.11 29.00 3.38
CA GLY A 363 -6.16 30.01 3.53
C GLY A 363 -7.53 29.60 2.98
N SER A 364 -7.74 28.33 2.61
CA SER A 364 -9.05 27.80 2.24
C SER A 364 -10.02 27.79 3.42
N LYS A 365 -11.31 27.57 3.14
CA LYS A 365 -12.36 27.36 4.15
C LYS A 365 -11.97 26.35 5.23
N PHE A 366 -11.39 25.22 4.83
CA PHE A 366 -10.92 24.19 5.76
C PHE A 366 -9.97 24.76 6.82
N TRP A 367 -9.00 25.58 6.41
CA TRP A 367 -8.06 26.22 7.34
C TRP A 367 -8.68 27.40 8.11
N ALA A 368 -9.60 28.15 7.49
CA ALA A 368 -10.28 29.26 8.15
C ALA A 368 -11.16 28.79 9.33
N GLU A 369 -11.73 27.59 9.25
CA GLU A 369 -12.49 26.98 10.35
C GLU A 369 -11.62 26.74 11.60
N ALA A 370 -10.31 26.55 11.44
CA ALA A 370 -9.39 26.43 12.58
C ALA A 370 -9.19 27.75 13.34
N GLU A 371 -9.29 28.90 12.67
CA GLU A 371 -9.16 30.22 13.32
C GLU A 371 -10.31 30.51 14.30
N GLY A 372 -11.46 29.83 14.12
CA GLY A 372 -12.62 29.90 15.02
C GLY A 372 -12.51 29.04 16.29
N GLY A 373 -11.49 28.16 16.39
CA GLY A 373 -11.35 27.18 17.46
C GLY A 373 -12.33 25.99 17.37
N GLY A 374 -12.23 25.04 18.29
CA GLY A 374 -13.12 23.87 18.35
C GLY A 374 -12.73 22.73 17.39
N GLU A 375 -13.71 22.06 16.80
CA GLU A 375 -13.51 20.86 15.95
C GLU A 375 -12.66 21.15 14.70
N GLY A 376 -12.84 22.30 14.06
CA GLY A 376 -12.03 22.70 12.90
C GLY A 376 -10.54 22.87 13.22
N ALA A 377 -10.21 23.38 14.40
CA ALA A 377 -8.83 23.50 14.87
C ALA A 377 -8.21 22.12 15.11
N ALA A 378 -8.96 21.21 15.75
CA ALA A 378 -8.52 19.84 15.99
C ALA A 378 -8.26 19.08 14.68
N ALA A 379 -9.15 19.22 13.67
CA ALA A 379 -8.97 18.57 12.36
C ALA A 379 -7.72 19.07 11.62
N CYS A 380 -7.40 20.36 11.73
CA CYS A 380 -6.20 20.95 11.13
C CYS A 380 -4.90 20.48 11.81
N GLU A 381 -4.90 20.41 13.15
CA GLU A 381 -3.79 19.88 13.95
C GLU A 381 -3.57 18.39 13.66
N GLU A 382 -4.64 17.61 13.64
CA GLU A 382 -4.63 16.18 13.29
C GLU A 382 -4.04 15.97 11.89
N LEU A 383 -4.54 16.67 10.87
CA LEU A 383 -4.02 16.58 9.50
C LEU A 383 -2.51 16.88 9.45
N THR A 384 -2.10 17.98 10.10
CA THR A 384 -0.70 18.42 10.10
C THR A 384 0.23 17.40 10.77
N ALA A 385 -0.25 16.73 11.82
CA ALA A 385 0.48 15.66 12.49
C ALA A 385 0.47 14.33 11.69
N ALA A 386 -0.61 14.06 10.97
CA ALA A 386 -0.82 12.82 10.24
C ALA A 386 0.06 12.68 8.99
N VAL A 387 0.28 13.77 8.24
CA VAL A 387 0.89 13.72 6.90
C VAL A 387 2.38 14.05 6.89
N TRP A 388 3.05 13.84 5.74
CA TRP A 388 4.43 14.26 5.61
C TRP A 388 4.56 15.79 5.62
N PRO A 389 5.52 16.38 6.38
CA PRO A 389 5.75 17.83 6.38
C PRO A 389 6.09 18.39 4.99
N SER A 390 6.71 17.55 4.16
CA SER A 390 6.87 17.75 2.73
C SER A 390 6.50 16.42 2.06
N GLY A 391 5.53 16.43 1.16
CA GLY A 391 5.05 15.23 0.48
C GLY A 391 6.05 14.65 -0.52
N ALA A 392 5.65 13.56 -1.16
CA ALA A 392 6.39 12.83 -2.20
C ALA A 392 7.61 12.02 -1.72
N TYR A 393 7.75 10.80 -2.27
CA TYR A 393 8.84 9.90 -1.91
C TYR A 393 10.20 10.31 -2.48
N TRP A 394 10.22 11.13 -3.54
CA TRP A 394 11.42 11.51 -4.29
C TRP A 394 12.03 12.85 -3.83
N GLN A 395 11.42 13.51 -2.85
CA GLN A 395 11.95 14.75 -2.29
C GLN A 395 13.40 14.58 -1.78
N PRO A 396 14.21 15.65 -1.78
CA PRO A 396 15.63 15.60 -1.41
C PRO A 396 15.95 14.85 -0.11
N SER A 397 15.18 15.07 0.95
CA SER A 397 15.41 14.46 2.27
C SER A 397 15.09 12.95 2.34
N MET A 398 14.33 12.44 1.38
CA MET A 398 13.93 11.03 1.29
C MET A 398 14.83 10.21 0.36
N GLN A 399 15.82 10.86 -0.25
CA GLN A 399 16.74 10.30 -1.23
C GLN A 399 18.20 10.40 -0.75
N PRO A 400 19.11 9.52 -1.23
CA PRO A 400 20.55 9.70 -1.05
C PRO A 400 21.02 11.09 -1.50
N ALA A 401 21.76 11.79 -0.64
CA ALA A 401 22.19 13.17 -0.90
C ALA A 401 23.07 13.29 -2.15
N GLU A 402 23.78 12.22 -2.52
CA GLU A 402 24.65 12.16 -3.68
C GLU A 402 23.87 12.29 -5.01
N GLN A 403 22.56 12.07 -5.01
CA GLN A 403 21.70 12.40 -6.17
C GLN A 403 21.70 13.90 -6.50
N LEU A 404 21.97 14.76 -5.51
CA LEU A 404 22.03 16.22 -5.69
C LEU A 404 23.41 16.71 -6.09
N THR A 405 24.46 15.92 -5.87
CA THR A 405 25.86 16.37 -6.04
C THR A 405 26.61 15.68 -7.17
N GLU A 406 26.42 14.37 -7.38
CA GLU A 406 27.28 13.62 -8.32
C GLU A 406 26.61 12.47 -9.10
N LEU A 407 25.57 11.83 -8.56
CA LEU A 407 25.09 10.56 -9.13
C LEU A 407 24.41 10.71 -10.49
N VAL A 408 23.80 11.86 -10.79
CA VAL A 408 23.19 12.09 -12.11
C VAL A 408 24.29 12.05 -13.17
N ALA A 409 25.31 12.88 -13.01
CA ALA A 409 26.42 12.95 -13.97
C ALA A 409 27.23 11.64 -14.03
N LYS A 410 27.37 10.95 -12.89
CA LYS A 410 28.11 9.69 -12.79
C LYS A 410 27.45 8.54 -13.54
N HIS A 411 26.14 8.35 -13.40
CA HIS A 411 25.44 7.21 -14.01
C HIS A 411 24.99 7.49 -15.45
N TRP A 412 24.85 8.75 -15.84
CA TRP A 412 24.35 9.14 -17.16
C TRP A 412 25.09 8.51 -18.35
N PRO A 413 26.44 8.42 -18.41
CA PRO A 413 27.13 7.82 -19.54
C PRO A 413 26.75 6.35 -19.78
N GLU A 414 26.41 5.62 -18.72
CA GLU A 414 25.92 4.24 -18.85
C GLU A 414 24.50 4.22 -19.42
N HIS A 415 23.61 5.10 -18.95
CA HIS A 415 22.25 5.21 -19.48
C HIS A 415 22.25 5.60 -20.96
N ALA A 416 23.02 6.61 -21.34
CA ALA A 416 23.18 7.02 -22.74
C ALA A 416 23.67 5.87 -23.63
N ARG A 417 24.57 5.01 -23.12
CA ARG A 417 25.05 3.83 -23.84
C ARG A 417 23.98 2.74 -23.95
N ASN A 418 23.29 2.44 -22.85
CA ASN A 418 22.26 1.39 -22.79
C ASN A 418 21.06 1.69 -23.69
N PHE A 419 20.78 2.97 -23.96
CA PHE A 419 19.69 3.44 -24.80
C PHE A 419 20.15 4.02 -26.14
N ALA A 420 21.43 3.90 -26.50
CA ALA A 420 22.02 4.63 -27.64
C ALA A 420 21.22 4.46 -28.95
N GLU A 421 20.82 3.23 -29.28
CA GLU A 421 20.01 2.95 -30.47
C GLU A 421 18.61 3.59 -30.39
N ALA A 422 17.91 3.38 -29.27
CA ALA A 422 16.58 3.94 -29.06
C ALA A 422 16.59 5.48 -29.06
N PHE A 423 17.64 6.08 -28.51
CA PHE A 423 17.80 7.53 -28.49
C PHE A 423 18.08 8.09 -29.88
N ALA A 424 18.93 7.44 -30.66
CA ALA A 424 19.24 7.86 -32.04
C ALA A 424 18.03 7.78 -32.99
N GLN A 425 17.09 6.87 -32.73
CA GLN A 425 15.90 6.65 -33.55
C GLN A 425 14.70 7.51 -33.11
N SER A 426 14.76 8.16 -31.95
CA SER A 426 13.62 8.83 -31.34
C SER A 426 13.47 10.27 -31.85
N PRO A 427 12.33 10.64 -32.48
CA PRO A 427 12.05 12.03 -32.87
C PRO A 427 12.07 13.02 -31.69
N MET A 428 11.72 12.55 -30.49
CA MET A 428 11.76 13.35 -29.25
C MET A 428 13.16 13.85 -28.88
N LEU A 429 14.21 13.27 -29.48
CA LEU A 429 15.61 13.54 -29.16
C LEU A 429 16.38 14.17 -30.33
N GLU A 430 15.69 14.54 -31.40
CA GLU A 430 16.31 15.27 -32.51
C GLU A 430 16.89 16.61 -32.00
N GLY A 431 18.18 16.83 -32.24
CA GLY A 431 18.89 18.04 -31.78
C GLY A 431 19.19 18.09 -30.27
N VAL A 432 18.95 17.01 -29.52
CA VAL A 432 19.33 16.90 -28.12
C VAL A 432 20.78 16.45 -28.00
N ASP A 433 21.60 17.21 -27.28
CA ASP A 433 22.94 16.77 -26.89
C ASP A 433 22.86 15.81 -25.70
N VAL A 434 22.56 14.55 -26.00
CA VAL A 434 22.44 13.47 -25.03
C VAL A 434 23.75 13.31 -24.23
N GLY A 435 24.91 13.63 -24.79
CA GLY A 435 26.20 13.45 -24.12
C GLY A 435 26.37 14.34 -22.89
N THR A 436 25.87 15.59 -22.94
CA THR A 436 26.05 16.58 -21.86
C THR A 436 24.89 16.64 -20.87
N LEU A 437 23.78 15.98 -21.16
CA LEU A 437 22.53 16.11 -20.38
C LEU A 437 22.71 15.79 -18.89
N GLY A 438 23.39 14.71 -18.56
CA GLY A 438 23.62 14.31 -17.16
C GLY A 438 24.37 15.38 -16.35
N ALA A 439 25.38 16.01 -16.94
CA ALA A 439 26.14 17.08 -16.28
C ALA A 439 25.30 18.36 -16.11
N ARG A 440 24.51 18.73 -17.13
CA ARG A 440 23.62 19.89 -17.09
C ARG A 440 22.52 19.73 -16.05
N LEU A 441 21.88 18.56 -15.97
CA LEU A 441 20.90 18.27 -14.93
C LEU A 441 21.53 18.24 -13.54
N GLN A 442 22.73 17.66 -13.38
CA GLN A 442 23.45 17.65 -12.11
C GLN A 442 23.72 19.06 -11.58
N ALA A 443 24.07 20.00 -12.46
CA ALA A 443 24.40 21.37 -12.09
C ALA A 443 23.22 22.12 -11.45
N VAL A 444 21.98 21.80 -11.84
CA VAL A 444 20.76 22.43 -11.30
C VAL A 444 20.07 21.58 -10.23
N ALA A 445 20.47 20.32 -10.05
CA ALA A 445 19.81 19.34 -9.17
C ALA A 445 19.52 19.84 -7.74
N PRO A 446 20.45 20.50 -7.01
CA PRO A 446 20.17 21.04 -5.69
C PRO A 446 19.06 22.11 -5.70
N GLN A 447 19.10 22.99 -6.71
CA GLN A 447 18.19 24.11 -6.81
C GLN A 447 16.78 23.63 -7.18
N VAL A 448 16.64 22.78 -8.22
CA VAL A 448 15.33 22.26 -8.64
C VAL A 448 14.69 21.38 -7.57
N GLY A 449 15.49 20.64 -6.79
CA GLY A 449 14.99 19.88 -5.64
C GLY A 449 14.41 20.78 -4.54
N ALA A 450 15.08 21.89 -4.22
CA ALA A 450 14.59 22.87 -3.25
C ALA A 450 13.38 23.66 -3.77
N GLU A 451 13.35 23.99 -5.06
CA GLU A 451 12.23 24.70 -5.71
C GLU A 451 10.98 23.83 -5.85
N SER A 452 11.13 22.52 -6.08
CA SER A 452 10.00 21.58 -6.21
C SER A 452 9.42 21.14 -4.86
N HIS A 453 10.25 21.17 -3.80
CA HIS A 453 9.87 20.79 -2.43
C HIS A 453 10.20 21.91 -1.44
N PRO A 454 9.59 23.10 -1.59
CA PRO A 454 9.97 24.27 -0.81
C PRO A 454 9.65 24.15 0.69
N PHE A 455 8.82 23.19 1.08
CA PHE A 455 8.47 22.90 2.48
C PHE A 455 9.33 21.79 3.10
N GLY A 456 10.23 21.18 2.31
CA GLY A 456 11.19 20.20 2.78
C GLY A 456 12.42 20.84 3.44
N SER A 457 13.35 20.00 3.91
CA SER A 457 14.53 20.45 4.67
C SER A 457 15.49 21.38 3.92
N THR A 458 15.43 21.39 2.59
CA THR A 458 16.28 22.22 1.72
C THR A 458 15.54 23.42 1.13
N GLY A 459 14.23 23.52 1.36
CA GLY A 459 13.37 24.52 0.76
C GLY A 459 13.38 25.85 1.53
N LYS A 460 12.84 26.90 0.89
CA LYS A 460 12.72 28.26 1.47
C LYS A 460 11.27 28.66 1.81
N GLY A 461 10.33 27.72 1.68
CA GLY A 461 8.89 27.97 1.70
C GLY A 461 8.36 28.60 0.41
N ALA A 462 7.05 28.52 0.22
CA ALA A 462 6.32 29.18 -0.86
C ALA A 462 5.01 29.75 -0.30
N PRO A 463 5.05 30.96 0.30
CA PRO A 463 3.90 31.52 1.01
C PRO A 463 2.67 31.66 0.12
N GLY A 464 1.51 31.21 0.60
CA GLY A 464 0.24 31.28 -0.12
C GLY A 464 0.08 30.24 -1.23
N MET A 465 1.02 29.31 -1.38
CA MET A 465 1.02 28.25 -2.40
C MET A 465 1.13 26.84 -1.80
N LYS A 466 1.10 26.72 -0.46
CA LYS A 466 1.10 25.42 0.21
C LYS A 466 -0.27 24.75 0.06
N THR A 467 -0.27 23.48 -0.30
CA THR A 467 -1.46 22.64 -0.24
C THR A 467 -1.07 21.21 0.18
N LEU A 468 -2.05 20.35 0.42
CA LEU A 468 -1.85 18.92 0.56
C LEU A 468 -1.75 18.29 -0.83
N ILE A 469 -0.69 17.53 -1.08
CA ILE A 469 -0.49 16.77 -2.32
C ILE A 469 -0.62 15.27 -2.03
N HIS A 470 -1.07 14.50 -3.02
CA HIS A 470 -1.11 13.04 -3.00
C HIS A 470 0.31 12.45 -2.88
N GLY A 471 1.29 13.02 -3.57
CA GLY A 471 2.70 12.66 -3.46
C GLY A 471 3.13 11.38 -4.19
N ASP A 472 2.23 10.64 -4.84
CA ASP A 472 2.53 9.55 -5.79
C ASP A 472 1.35 9.27 -6.75
N PRO A 473 0.79 10.27 -7.46
CA PRO A 473 -0.41 10.11 -8.29
C PRO A 473 -0.13 9.41 -9.64
N LYS A 474 0.47 8.21 -9.60
CA LYS A 474 0.67 7.35 -10.79
C LYS A 474 -0.62 6.66 -11.19
N ALA A 475 -0.71 6.17 -12.44
CA ALA A 475 -1.93 5.53 -12.96
C ALA A 475 -2.46 4.36 -12.10
N ALA A 476 -1.57 3.58 -11.47
CA ALA A 476 -1.95 2.48 -10.59
C ALA A 476 -2.59 2.92 -9.25
N ASN A 477 -2.57 4.22 -8.95
CA ASN A 477 -3.16 4.80 -7.74
C ASN A 477 -4.47 5.55 -8.04
N ILE A 478 -4.99 5.39 -9.26
CA ILE A 478 -6.16 6.09 -9.76
C ILE A 478 -7.14 5.08 -10.33
N PHE A 479 -8.34 5.04 -9.77
CA PHE A 479 -9.51 4.38 -10.34
C PHE A 479 -10.30 5.38 -11.16
N LEU A 480 -10.89 4.90 -12.24
CA LEU A 480 -11.67 5.69 -13.19
C LEU A 480 -13.00 4.98 -13.45
N ARG A 481 -14.08 5.76 -13.55
CA ARG A 481 -15.40 5.26 -13.94
C ARG A 481 -16.04 6.22 -14.92
N GLU A 482 -16.37 5.75 -16.12
CA GLU A 482 -17.13 6.53 -17.08
C GLU A 482 -18.62 6.38 -16.79
N THR A 483 -19.30 7.51 -16.60
CA THR A 483 -20.74 7.56 -16.35
C THR A 483 -21.52 7.57 -17.66
N ALA A 484 -22.83 7.31 -17.59
CA ALA A 484 -23.70 7.33 -18.77
C ALA A 484 -23.75 8.69 -19.48
N THR A 485 -23.37 9.79 -18.81
CA THR A 485 -23.29 11.14 -19.37
C THR A 485 -21.96 11.44 -20.05
N GLY A 486 -21.00 10.50 -20.02
CA GLY A 486 -19.63 10.68 -20.51
C GLY A 486 -18.70 11.40 -19.54
N GLU A 487 -19.16 11.73 -18.32
CA GLU A 487 -18.28 12.23 -17.26
C GLU A 487 -17.42 11.08 -16.72
N VAL A 488 -16.12 11.32 -16.57
CA VAL A 488 -15.18 10.37 -15.97
C VAL A 488 -14.97 10.73 -14.50
N GLN A 489 -15.47 9.86 -13.62
CA GLN A 489 -15.22 9.94 -12.19
C GLN A 489 -13.87 9.35 -11.84
N VAL A 490 -13.29 9.84 -10.75
CA VAL A 490 -11.96 9.48 -10.26
C VAL A 490 -12.08 8.90 -8.86
N GLY A 491 -11.21 7.97 -8.50
CA GLY A 491 -10.99 7.50 -7.13
C GLY A 491 -9.49 7.43 -6.86
N LEU A 492 -9.01 8.21 -5.90
CA LEU A 492 -7.60 8.27 -5.49
C LEU A 492 -7.37 7.31 -4.33
N ILE A 493 -6.28 6.54 -4.42
CA ILE A 493 -5.84 5.57 -3.40
C ILE A 493 -4.33 5.67 -3.18
N ASP A 494 -3.79 4.94 -2.20
CA ASP A 494 -2.34 4.87 -1.92
C ASP A 494 -1.74 6.25 -1.56
N LEU A 495 -2.26 6.80 -0.46
CA LEU A 495 -1.87 8.11 0.09
C LEU A 495 -0.64 8.04 1.03
N GLN A 496 0.19 7.02 0.85
CA GLN A 496 1.37 6.76 1.70
C GLN A 496 2.41 7.87 1.68
N TRP A 497 2.43 8.65 0.60
CA TRP A 497 3.35 9.78 0.39
C TRP A 497 2.65 11.13 0.44
N CYS A 498 1.42 11.15 0.94
CA CYS A 498 0.60 12.36 1.09
C CYS A 498 1.24 13.32 2.10
N GLY A 499 1.32 14.59 1.74
CA GLY A 499 2.00 15.60 2.56
C GLY A 499 1.87 17.00 1.99
N PHE A 500 2.46 17.98 2.65
CA PHE A 500 2.41 19.36 2.15
C PHE A 500 3.36 19.56 0.96
N GLY A 501 2.91 20.29 -0.05
CA GLY A 501 3.66 20.44 -1.30
C GLY A 501 3.13 21.57 -2.16
N LEU A 502 3.82 21.76 -3.29
CA LEU A 502 3.29 22.54 -4.40
C LEU A 502 2.40 21.63 -5.24
N ALA A 503 1.23 22.14 -5.62
CA ALA A 503 0.27 21.41 -6.44
C ALA A 503 0.88 20.94 -7.78
N ALA A 504 1.81 21.72 -8.34
CA ALA A 504 2.55 21.40 -9.55
C ALA A 504 3.40 20.12 -9.44
N THR A 505 3.84 19.74 -8.24
CA THR A 505 4.66 18.54 -8.00
C THR A 505 3.87 17.27 -8.29
N ASP A 506 2.60 17.22 -7.90
CA ASP A 506 1.68 16.12 -8.23
C ASP A 506 1.32 16.10 -9.72
N VAL A 507 1.04 17.26 -10.30
CA VAL A 507 0.74 17.40 -11.73
C VAL A 507 1.90 16.89 -12.58
N ALA A 508 3.13 17.32 -12.27
CA ALA A 508 4.34 16.85 -12.93
C ALA A 508 4.52 15.35 -12.76
N HIS A 509 4.34 14.82 -11.54
CA HIS A 509 4.45 13.38 -11.32
C HIS A 509 3.42 12.60 -12.14
N HIS A 510 2.15 13.00 -12.13
CA HIS A 510 1.09 12.31 -12.86
C HIS A 510 1.38 12.27 -14.37
N ILE A 511 1.75 13.42 -14.96
CA ILE A 511 2.12 13.51 -16.39
C ILE A 511 3.32 12.62 -16.67
N VAL A 512 4.40 12.74 -15.89
CA VAL A 512 5.65 11.99 -16.12
C VAL A 512 5.49 10.49 -15.90
N ALA A 513 4.71 10.04 -14.91
CA ALA A 513 4.67 8.65 -14.47
C ALA A 513 3.43 7.87 -14.93
N GLY A 514 2.30 8.55 -15.17
CA GLY A 514 0.99 7.93 -15.29
C GLY A 514 0.27 8.14 -16.63
N THR A 515 0.69 9.09 -17.47
CA THR A 515 -0.01 9.35 -18.75
C THR A 515 0.50 8.49 -19.89
N ALA A 516 -0.31 8.31 -20.92
CA ALA A 516 0.04 7.64 -22.17
C ALA A 516 0.69 8.62 -23.16
N THR A 517 1.26 8.11 -24.25
CA THR A 517 2.06 8.92 -25.18
C THR A 517 1.25 9.93 -25.99
N ASP A 518 -0.07 9.76 -26.10
CA ASP A 518 -0.99 10.76 -26.66
C ASP A 518 -1.09 12.03 -25.79
N CYS A 519 -0.62 11.99 -24.55
CA CYS A 519 -0.54 13.13 -23.62
C CYS A 519 0.79 13.89 -23.73
N LEU A 520 1.72 13.46 -24.58
CA LEU A 520 3.10 13.91 -24.61
C LEU A 520 3.47 14.42 -26.01
N SER A 521 4.31 15.47 -26.07
CA SER A 521 4.73 16.06 -27.34
C SER A 521 6.19 16.52 -27.32
N VAL A 522 6.79 16.56 -28.52
CA VAL A 522 8.18 16.99 -28.70
C VAL A 522 8.38 18.45 -28.25
N ASP A 523 7.43 19.32 -28.57
CA ASP A 523 7.50 20.77 -28.30
C ASP A 523 6.90 21.18 -26.94
N GLY A 524 6.11 20.29 -26.33
CA GLY A 524 5.50 20.48 -25.01
C GLY A 524 4.09 21.04 -25.09
N SER A 525 3.54 21.17 -26.29
CA SER A 525 2.19 21.69 -26.52
C SER A 525 1.11 20.85 -25.85
N THR A 526 1.20 19.52 -25.90
CA THR A 526 0.22 18.63 -25.27
C THR A 526 0.26 18.74 -23.74
N GLU A 527 1.46 18.75 -23.15
CA GLU A 527 1.65 18.93 -21.72
C GLU A 527 1.13 20.30 -21.27
N SER A 528 1.40 21.36 -22.04
CA SER A 528 0.89 22.70 -21.76
C SER A 528 -0.65 22.76 -21.77
N ALA A 529 -1.29 22.06 -22.70
CA ALA A 529 -2.75 21.96 -22.75
C ALA A 529 -3.35 21.19 -21.54
N LEU A 530 -2.61 20.24 -20.96
CA LEU A 530 -2.99 19.58 -19.71
C LEU A 530 -2.79 20.51 -18.51
N LEU A 531 -1.75 21.34 -18.50
CA LEU A 531 -1.55 22.36 -17.47
C LEU A 531 -2.62 23.45 -17.52
N ASP A 532 -3.05 23.86 -18.71
CA ASP A 532 -4.17 24.81 -18.89
C ASP A 532 -5.47 24.23 -18.34
N HIS A 533 -5.72 22.95 -18.62
CA HIS A 533 -6.86 22.22 -18.07
C HIS A 533 -6.82 22.17 -16.54
N TYR A 534 -5.70 21.72 -15.98
CA TYR A 534 -5.51 21.64 -14.54
C TYR A 534 -5.67 23.02 -13.88
N HIS A 535 -5.10 24.07 -14.47
CA HIS A 535 -5.20 25.44 -13.95
C HIS A 535 -6.65 25.90 -13.88
N ALA A 536 -7.42 25.71 -14.96
CA ALA A 536 -8.83 26.06 -15.00
C ALA A 536 -9.65 25.31 -13.91
N GLU A 537 -9.43 24.01 -13.77
CA GLU A 537 -10.08 23.18 -12.74
C GLU A 537 -9.68 23.63 -11.33
N LEU A 538 -8.40 23.97 -11.11
CA LEU A 538 -7.93 24.47 -9.83
C LEU A 538 -8.57 25.81 -9.48
N MET A 539 -8.66 26.74 -10.44
CA MET A 539 -9.31 28.05 -10.19
C MET A 539 -10.78 27.87 -9.82
N ALA A 540 -11.51 26.99 -10.52
CA ALA A 540 -12.90 26.68 -10.20
C ALA A 540 -13.05 26.00 -8.83
N ALA A 541 -12.15 25.07 -8.49
CA ALA A 541 -12.15 24.38 -7.21
C ALA A 541 -11.75 25.29 -6.04
N LEU A 542 -10.82 26.24 -6.25
CA LEU A 542 -10.44 27.24 -5.24
C LEU A 542 -11.63 28.14 -4.87
N VAL A 543 -12.50 28.46 -5.82
CA VAL A 543 -13.73 29.21 -5.52
C VAL A 543 -14.75 28.34 -4.80
N SER A 544 -15.09 27.19 -5.38
CA SER A 544 -16.18 26.33 -4.87
C SER A 544 -15.85 25.63 -3.55
N LEU A 545 -14.70 24.96 -3.48
CA LEU A 545 -14.23 24.22 -2.31
C LEU A 545 -13.34 25.08 -1.42
N GLY A 546 -12.40 25.80 -2.01
CA GLY A 546 -11.45 26.64 -1.27
C GLY A 546 -12.10 27.87 -0.62
N GLY A 547 -13.22 28.35 -1.16
CA GLY A 547 -13.94 29.52 -0.66
C GLY A 547 -13.30 30.88 -0.96
N PHE A 548 -12.37 30.93 -1.91
CA PHE A 548 -11.80 32.19 -2.39
C PHE A 548 -12.76 32.91 -3.33
N SER A 549 -12.63 34.24 -3.44
CA SER A 549 -13.28 34.96 -4.55
C SER A 549 -12.60 34.60 -5.89
N PRO A 550 -13.30 34.69 -7.03
CA PRO A 550 -12.69 34.44 -8.34
C PRO A 550 -11.43 35.29 -8.59
N GLU A 551 -11.44 36.55 -8.18
CA GLU A 551 -10.31 37.48 -8.35
C GLU A 551 -9.12 37.11 -7.47
N ARG A 552 -9.37 36.55 -6.28
CA ARG A 552 -8.32 36.05 -5.39
C ARG A 552 -7.76 34.74 -5.93
N ALA A 553 -8.61 33.79 -6.31
CA ALA A 553 -8.21 32.50 -6.87
C ALA A 553 -7.25 32.68 -8.06
N ALA A 554 -7.60 33.55 -9.02
CA ALA A 554 -6.78 33.85 -10.19
C ALA A 554 -5.37 34.40 -9.86
N LYS A 555 -5.15 34.93 -8.66
CA LYS A 555 -3.87 35.47 -8.20
C LYS A 555 -3.07 34.50 -7.33
N LEU A 556 -3.68 33.43 -6.82
CA LEU A 556 -3.01 32.47 -5.93
C LEU A 556 -1.94 31.65 -6.67
N LEU A 557 -2.25 31.24 -7.90
CA LEU A 557 -1.32 30.55 -8.76
C LEU A 557 -1.48 31.01 -10.21
N PRO A 558 -0.73 32.06 -10.63
CA PRO A 558 -0.66 32.45 -12.03
C PRO A 558 -0.18 31.30 -12.92
N ARG A 559 -0.63 31.27 -14.18
CA ARG A 559 -0.39 30.14 -15.09
C ARG A 559 1.08 29.95 -15.46
N ASP A 560 1.83 31.05 -15.58
CA ASP A 560 3.29 31.08 -15.81
C ASP A 560 4.06 30.55 -14.59
N VAL A 561 3.60 30.88 -13.37
CA VAL A 561 4.15 30.32 -12.13
C VAL A 561 3.89 28.81 -12.05
N LEU A 562 2.69 28.34 -12.40
CA LEU A 562 2.39 26.91 -12.50
C LEU A 562 3.32 26.22 -13.50
N GLU A 563 3.58 26.82 -14.66
CA GLU A 563 4.49 26.26 -15.67
C GLU A 563 5.92 26.12 -15.13
N GLU A 564 6.43 27.16 -14.48
CA GLU A 564 7.76 27.13 -13.89
C GLU A 564 7.88 26.07 -12.79
N GLN A 565 6.89 25.95 -11.91
CA GLN A 565 6.86 24.93 -10.87
C GLN A 565 6.78 23.51 -11.47
N TYR A 566 5.96 23.32 -12.50
CA TYR A 566 5.87 22.04 -13.23
C TYR A 566 7.21 21.66 -13.86
N GLU A 567 7.84 22.60 -14.56
CA GLU A 567 9.14 22.40 -15.22
C GLU A 567 10.23 22.02 -14.21
N ASN A 568 10.28 22.70 -13.06
CA ASN A 568 11.21 22.37 -11.97
C ASN A 568 10.94 20.96 -11.43
N ALA A 569 9.67 20.59 -11.23
CA ALA A 569 9.28 19.27 -10.75
C ALA A 569 9.62 18.15 -11.76
N VAL A 570 9.53 18.41 -13.06
CA VAL A 570 9.99 17.48 -14.10
C VAL A 570 11.50 17.26 -14.03
N LEU A 571 12.30 18.31 -13.86
CA LEU A 571 13.75 18.18 -13.67
C LEU A 571 14.09 17.42 -12.38
N ASP A 572 13.37 17.69 -11.30
CA ASP A 572 13.55 16.97 -10.03
C ASP A 572 13.19 15.48 -10.13
N MET A 573 12.16 15.14 -10.91
CA MET A 573 11.84 13.75 -11.23
C MET A 573 12.96 13.12 -12.07
N ALA A 574 13.41 13.78 -13.14
CA ALA A 574 14.51 13.31 -13.98
C ALA A 574 15.78 13.05 -13.17
N ARG A 575 16.09 13.91 -12.19
CA ARG A 575 17.21 13.72 -11.25
C ARG A 575 17.12 12.36 -10.57
N VAL A 576 15.98 12.01 -9.98
CA VAL A 576 15.81 10.73 -9.27
C VAL A 576 15.81 9.54 -10.23
N VAL A 577 15.21 9.69 -11.41
CA VAL A 577 15.20 8.65 -12.42
C VAL A 577 16.62 8.32 -12.89
N PHE A 578 17.39 9.33 -13.29
CA PHE A 578 18.73 9.15 -13.86
C PHE A 578 19.79 8.85 -12.80
N ALA A 579 19.68 9.40 -11.59
CA ALA A 579 20.64 9.13 -10.52
C ALA A 579 20.44 7.77 -9.86
N TYR A 580 19.20 7.31 -9.73
CA TYR A 580 18.89 6.16 -8.86
C TYR A 580 18.02 5.10 -9.50
N GLN A 581 16.85 5.43 -10.04
CA GLN A 581 15.91 4.39 -10.46
C GLN A 581 16.47 3.57 -11.64
N TRP A 582 16.96 4.24 -12.68
CA TRP A 582 17.54 3.58 -13.84
C TRP A 582 18.84 2.84 -13.53
N ALA A 583 19.69 3.40 -12.66
CA ALA A 583 20.88 2.72 -12.17
C ALA A 583 20.54 1.43 -11.41
N ARG A 584 19.56 1.49 -10.50
CA ARG A 584 19.13 0.34 -9.68
C ARG A 584 18.59 -0.81 -10.51
N VAL A 585 17.80 -0.52 -11.54
CA VAL A 585 17.17 -1.55 -12.39
C VAL A 585 17.99 -1.89 -13.62
N LYS A 586 19.16 -1.26 -13.83
CA LYS A 586 19.95 -1.35 -15.06
C LYS A 586 19.06 -1.11 -16.29
N ALA A 587 18.45 0.07 -16.32
CA ALA A 587 17.49 0.43 -17.35
C ALA A 587 18.11 0.32 -18.75
N SER A 588 17.34 -0.26 -19.65
CA SER A 588 17.61 -0.45 -21.08
C SER A 588 16.28 -0.72 -21.78
N PRO A 589 16.20 -0.63 -23.11
CA PRO A 589 15.00 -1.03 -23.86
C PRO A 589 14.52 -2.44 -23.51
N ALA A 590 15.43 -3.40 -23.34
CA ALA A 590 15.09 -4.78 -22.96
C ALA A 590 14.51 -4.86 -21.54
N THR A 591 15.10 -4.15 -20.57
CA THR A 591 14.57 -4.09 -19.19
C THR A 591 13.19 -3.44 -19.16
N LEU A 592 12.98 -2.38 -19.93
CA LEU A 592 11.68 -1.69 -20.02
C LEU A 592 10.62 -2.58 -20.68
N ALA A 593 10.97 -3.31 -21.75
CA ALA A 593 10.07 -4.26 -22.39
C ALA A 593 9.63 -5.37 -21.43
N LYS A 594 10.55 -5.89 -20.60
CA LYS A 594 10.20 -6.86 -19.54
C LYS A 594 9.23 -6.28 -18.50
N ASN A 595 9.32 -4.98 -18.25
CA ASN A 595 8.47 -4.28 -17.29
C ASN A 595 7.14 -3.81 -17.88
N ALA A 596 6.95 -3.87 -19.21
CA ALA A 596 5.75 -3.40 -19.89
C ALA A 596 4.43 -3.82 -19.24
N PRO A 597 4.20 -5.10 -18.85
CA PRO A 597 2.91 -5.51 -18.26
C PRO A 597 2.70 -5.02 -16.82
N SER A 598 3.69 -4.38 -16.19
CA SER A 598 3.60 -3.95 -14.79
C SER A 598 2.68 -2.74 -14.63
N MET A 599 1.58 -2.91 -13.91
CA MET A 599 0.71 -1.81 -13.47
C MET A 599 1.46 -0.85 -12.54
N GLY A 600 2.11 -1.36 -11.49
CA GLY A 600 2.74 -0.53 -10.45
C GLY A 600 4.07 0.14 -10.81
N ARG A 601 4.56 0.02 -12.06
CA ARG A 601 5.77 0.73 -12.51
C ARG A 601 5.38 2.00 -13.26
N ASN A 602 6.15 3.06 -13.04
CA ASN A 602 6.00 4.33 -13.75
C ASN A 602 6.31 4.16 -15.24
N SER A 603 5.69 4.98 -16.09
CA SER A 603 5.78 4.93 -17.56
C SER A 603 7.24 4.88 -18.07
N TYR A 604 8.12 5.74 -17.55
CA TYR A 604 9.56 5.81 -17.89
C TYR A 604 10.39 4.57 -17.47
N ASN A 605 9.80 3.63 -16.72
CA ASN A 605 10.41 2.36 -16.32
C ASN A 605 9.81 1.14 -17.05
N LYS A 606 8.81 1.35 -17.93
CA LYS A 606 8.10 0.29 -18.66
C LYS A 606 7.84 0.58 -20.14
N SER A 607 8.22 1.77 -20.62
CA SER A 607 8.05 2.19 -22.01
C SER A 607 9.26 2.98 -22.50
N VAL A 608 9.82 2.56 -23.64
CA VAL A 608 10.96 3.24 -24.28
C VAL A 608 10.57 4.64 -24.75
N GLU A 609 9.37 4.82 -25.30
CA GLU A 609 8.89 6.13 -25.77
C GLU A 609 8.83 7.16 -24.64
N HIS A 610 8.24 6.81 -23.49
CA HIS A 610 8.24 7.65 -22.29
C HIS A 610 9.65 7.93 -21.75
N ALA A 611 10.57 6.95 -21.83
CA ALA A 611 11.97 7.18 -21.47
C ALA A 611 12.63 8.22 -22.38
N CYS A 612 12.43 8.12 -23.70
CA CYS A 612 12.92 9.12 -24.66
C CYS A 612 12.27 10.50 -24.43
N TRP A 613 10.96 10.55 -24.19
CA TRP A 613 10.27 11.81 -23.87
C TRP A 613 10.82 12.47 -22.61
N LEU A 614 11.08 11.72 -21.53
CA LEU A 614 11.64 12.28 -20.30
C LEU A 614 13.03 12.91 -20.56
N VAL A 615 13.86 12.26 -21.37
CA VAL A 615 15.19 12.78 -21.77
C VAL A 615 15.05 14.05 -22.60
N GLY A 616 14.18 14.05 -23.62
CA GLY A 616 13.98 15.21 -24.49
C GLY A 616 13.37 16.40 -23.75
N THR A 617 12.39 16.13 -22.89
CA THR A 617 11.78 17.15 -22.02
C THR A 617 12.78 17.72 -21.02
N THR A 618 13.66 16.88 -20.45
CA THR A 618 14.73 17.36 -19.56
C THR A 618 15.63 18.36 -20.29
N ASP A 619 16.07 18.06 -21.52
CA ASP A 619 16.88 18.99 -22.32
C ASP A 619 16.14 20.29 -22.64
N ARG A 620 14.88 20.18 -23.08
CA ARG A 620 14.02 21.33 -23.41
C ARG A 620 13.85 22.27 -22.22
N VAL A 621 13.54 21.72 -21.05
CA VAL A 621 13.33 22.50 -19.83
C VAL A 621 14.64 23.12 -19.33
N LEU A 622 15.76 22.41 -19.40
CA LEU A 622 17.08 22.98 -19.08
C LEU A 622 17.41 24.17 -19.98
N LYS A 623 17.19 24.06 -21.30
CA LYS A 623 17.39 25.18 -22.26
C LYS A 623 16.52 26.40 -21.92
N ARG A 624 15.23 26.18 -21.58
CA ARG A 624 14.33 27.26 -21.15
C ARG A 624 14.81 27.93 -19.86
N ARG A 625 15.31 27.14 -18.90
CA ARG A 625 15.87 27.65 -17.65
C ARG A 625 17.15 28.46 -17.87
N GLU A 626 18.05 27.96 -18.71
CA GLU A 626 19.28 28.65 -19.12
C GLU A 626 18.96 30.01 -19.79
N ALA A 627 17.96 30.04 -20.67
CA ALA A 627 17.50 31.28 -21.31
C ALA A 627 16.92 32.31 -20.31
N ARG A 628 16.12 31.86 -19.34
CA ARG A 628 15.59 32.72 -18.26
C ARG A 628 16.69 33.28 -17.38
N GLY A 629 17.68 32.46 -17.00
CA GLY A 629 18.83 32.90 -16.21
C GLY A 629 19.70 33.92 -16.95
N ALA A 630 19.92 33.73 -18.25
CA ALA A 630 20.65 34.69 -19.08
C ALA A 630 19.93 36.04 -19.21
N GLY A 631 18.60 36.04 -19.31
CA GLY A 631 17.79 37.27 -19.37
C GLY A 631 17.68 38.04 -18.05
N GLN A 632 17.97 37.41 -16.90
CA GLN A 632 18.05 38.09 -15.59
C GLN A 632 19.44 38.67 -15.30
N ALA A 633 20.47 38.20 -16.00
CA ALA A 633 21.86 38.65 -15.85
C ALA A 633 22.27 39.76 -16.84
N ALA A 634 21.49 39.95 -17.91
CA ALA A 634 21.58 41.05 -18.87
C ALA A 634 20.68 42.21 -18.45
#